data_AF-A0A1I2MK65-F1
#
_entry.id   AF-A0A1I2MK65-F1
#
_cell.length_a   1.000
_cell.length_b   1.000
_cell.length_c   1.000
_cell.angle_alpha   90.00
_cell.angle_beta   90.00
_cell.angle_gamma   90.00
#
_symmetry.space_group_name_H-M   'P 1'
#
loop_
_entity.id
_entity.type
_entity.pdbx_description
1 polymer ?
#
loop_
_entity_poly.entity_id
_entity_poly.type
_entity_poly.pdbx_seq_one_letter_code
_entity_poly.pdbx_strand_id
1 'polypeptide(L)' 'MGDVPVVDRLQVSVFLEIEGAAHYLPAYAGNLDIMTSAALRVAERIALGTSTLVESQS' A
#
# COMPACT_ATOMS: atom_id res chain seq x y z
N MET A 1 36.76 -11.14 24.32
CA MET A 1 35.35 -10.71 24.26
C MET A 1 35.37 -9.29 23.72
N GLY A 2 35.30 -9.12 22.40
CA GLY A 2 35.41 -7.80 21.78
C GLY A 2 34.07 -7.07 21.81
N ASP A 3 34.09 -5.76 22.12
CA ASP A 3 32.91 -4.90 22.05
C ASP A 3 32.31 -4.93 20.64
N VAL A 4 31.01 -5.18 20.56
CA VAL A 4 30.24 -5.04 19.32
C VAL A 4 29.93 -3.55 19.17
N PRO A 5 30.27 -2.91 18.04
CA PRO A 5 29.95 -1.51 17.85
C PRO A 5 28.43 -1.32 17.89
N VAL A 6 27.97 -0.56 18.87
CA VAL A 6 26.58 -0.09 18.91
C VAL A 6 26.46 0.95 17.81
N VAL A 7 25.91 0.53 16.67
CA VAL A 7 25.50 1.46 15.63
C VAL A 7 24.42 2.38 16.22
N ASP A 8 24.70 3.69 16.23
CA ASP A 8 23.72 4.69 16.62
C ASP A 8 22.58 4.67 15.59
N ARG A 9 21.46 4.05 15.95
CA ARG A 9 20.33 3.83 15.05
C ARG A 9 19.41 5.04 15.14
N LEU A 10 19.35 5.84 14.08
CA LEU A 10 18.35 6.90 13.97
C LEU A 10 16.94 6.29 13.95
N GLN A 11 16.18 6.53 15.01
CA GLN A 11 14.78 6.11 15.10
C GLN A 11 13.86 7.24 14.64
N VAL A 12 13.02 6.95 13.65
CA VAL A 12 12.01 7.87 13.14
C VAL A 12 10.64 7.24 13.35
N SER A 13 9.72 8.00 13.95
CA SER A 13 8.32 7.59 14.16
C SER A 13 7.41 8.42 13.27
N VAL A 14 6.45 7.76 12.61
CA VAL A 14 5.40 8.41 11.81
C VAL A 14 4.05 7.96 12.37
N PHE A 15 3.18 8.92 12.67
CA PHE A 15 1.84 8.67 13.19
C PHE A 15 0.83 9.05 12.10
N LEU A 16 -0.09 8.13 11.80
CA LEU A 16 -1.09 8.28 10.75
C LEU A 16 -2.46 7.86 11.28
N GLU A 17 -3.49 8.60 10.89
CA GLU A 17 -4.88 8.23 11.03
C GLU A 17 -5.43 7.90 9.63
N ILE A 18 -6.28 6.88 9.55
CA ILE A 18 -6.87 6.44 8.29
C ILE A 18 -8.39 6.53 8.42
N GLU A 19 -8.95 7.53 7.76
CA GLU A 19 -10.40 7.68 7.57
C GLU A 19 -10.81 7.05 6.24
N GLY A 20 -11.86 6.25 6.24
CA GLY A 20 -12.42 5.62 5.05
C GLY A 20 -13.42 6.53 4.34
N ALA A 21 -13.58 6.36 3.03
CA ALA A 21 -14.47 7.16 2.19
C ALA A 21 -15.99 7.01 2.48
N ALA A 22 -16.37 6.20 3.47
CA ALA A 22 -17.75 5.93 3.88
C ALA A 22 -18.69 5.41 2.78
N HIS A 23 -18.15 4.74 1.75
CA HIS A 23 -18.95 4.20 0.63
C HIS A 23 -19.90 3.07 1.02
N TYR A 24 -19.55 2.25 2.01
CA TYR A 24 -20.36 1.12 2.47
C TYR A 24 -20.30 0.92 3.99
N LEU A 25 -19.13 1.10 4.59
CA LEU A 25 -18.93 1.10 6.03
C LEU A 25 -18.79 2.53 6.57
N PRO A 26 -18.94 2.77 7.88
CA PRO A 26 -18.70 4.09 8.46
C PRO A 26 -17.27 4.60 8.22
N ALA A 27 -17.06 5.91 8.31
CA ALA A 27 -15.77 6.57 8.06
C ALA A 27 -14.62 6.06 8.95
N TYR A 28 -14.89 5.54 10.15
CA TYR A 28 -13.85 4.96 11.01
C TYR A 28 -13.28 3.64 10.48
N ALA A 29 -13.92 3.00 9.49
CA ALA A 29 -13.47 1.74 8.90
C ALA A 29 -12.37 1.95 7.83
N GLY A 30 -11.48 2.93 8.03
CA GLY A 30 -10.44 3.29 7.05
C GLY A 30 -9.41 2.17 6.80
N ASN A 31 -9.24 1.24 7.74
CA ASN A 31 -8.42 0.05 7.55
C ASN A 31 -8.93 -0.85 6.41
N LEU A 32 -10.26 -0.94 6.22
CA LEU A 32 -10.86 -1.72 5.15
C LEU A 32 -10.86 -0.96 3.82
N ASP A 33 -11.08 0.36 3.90
CA ASP A 33 -11.05 1.24 2.73
C ASP A 33 -9.66 1.25 2.08
N ILE A 34 -8.59 1.44 2.86
CA ILE A 34 -7.22 1.44 2.34
C ILE A 34 -6.83 0.10 1.70
N MET A 35 -7.26 -1.04 2.27
CA MET A 35 -7.05 -2.36 1.67
C MET A 35 -7.76 -2.48 0.33
N THR A 36 -9.02 -2.03 0.26
CA THR A 36 -9.84 -2.13 -0.95
C THR A 36 -9.34 -1.19 -2.06
N SER A 37 -8.99 0.06 -1.73
CA SER A 37 -8.40 1.01 -2.68
C SER A 37 -7.05 0.53 -3.20
N ALA A 38 -6.21 -0.07 -2.34
CA ALA A 38 -4.94 -0.65 -2.76
C ALA A 38 -5.16 -1.83 -3.73
N ALA A 39 -6.09 -2.74 -3.41
CA ALA A 39 -6.43 -3.87 -4.27
C ALA A 39 -6.93 -3.41 -5.64
N LEU A 40 -7.84 -2.43 -5.66
CA LEU A 40 -8.35 -1.83 -6.91
C LEU A 40 -7.21 -1.24 -7.75
N ARG A 41 -6.34 -0.43 -7.14
CA ARG A 41 -5.19 0.19 -7.82
C ARG A 41 -4.22 -0.83 -8.39
N VAL A 42 -3.99 -1.94 -7.69
CA VAL A 42 -3.15 -3.04 -8.17
C VAL A 42 -3.81 -3.74 -9.35
N ALA A 43 -5.11 -4.04 -9.27
CA ALA A 43 -5.86 -4.66 -10.35
C ALA A 43 -5.86 -3.80 -11.63
N GLU A 44 -6.05 -2.48 -11.50
CA GLU A 44 -5.94 -1.52 -12.63
C GLU A 44 -4.56 -1.59 -13.30
N ARG A 45 -3.49 -1.64 -12.51
CA ARG A 45 -2.12 -1.78 -13.06
C ARG A 45 -1.92 -3.11 -13.79
N ILE A 46 -2.46 -4.20 -13.24
CA ILE A 46 -2.41 -5.51 -13.90
C ILE A 46 -3.17 -5.46 -15.22
N ALA A 47 -4.37 -4.87 -15.25
CA ALA A 47 -5.17 -4.76 -16.47
C ALA A 47 -4.44 -3.96 -17.56
N LEU A 48 -3.84 -2.81 -17.20
CA LEU A 48 -3.05 -2.00 -18.11
C LEU A 48 -1.81 -2.75 -18.62
N GLY A 49 -1.07 -3.45 -17.75
CA GLY A 49 0.08 -4.26 -18.15
C GLY A 49 -0.30 -5.48 -18.99
N THR A 50 -1.46 -6.08 -18.72
CA THR A 50 -1.99 -7.23 -19.48
C THR A 50 -2.42 -6.79 -20.89
N SER A 51 -3.02 -5.61 -21.05
CA SER A 51 -3.40 -5.07 -22.36
C SER A 51 -2.21 -4.97 -23.32
N THR A 52 -1.04 -4.57 -22.80
CA THR A 52 0.18 -4.42 -23.64
C THR A 52 0.71 -5.75 -24.20
N LEU A 53 0.48 -6.87 -23.52
CA LEU A 53 0.89 -8.19 -24.02
C LEU A 53 -0.05 -8.72 -25.11
N VAL A 54 -1.33 -8.32 -25.08
CA VAL A 54 -2.33 -8.72 -26.07
C VAL A 54 -2.15 -7.95 -27.39
N GLU A 55 -1.78 -6.67 -27.33
CA GLU A 55 -1.56 -5.83 -28.52
C GLU A 55 -0.25 -6.16 -29.26
N SER A 56 0.77 -6.71 -28.58
CA SER A 56 2.04 -7.10 -29.20
C SER A 56 1.98 -8.41 -30.01
N GLN A 57 0.85 -9.12 -29.96
CA GLN A 57 0.61 -10.41 -30.63
C GLN A 57 -0.36 -10.26 -31.82
N SER A 58 -0.59 -9.05 -32.31
CA SER A 58 -1.43 -8.73 -33.48
C SER A 58 -0.68 -7.91 -34.53
#